data_AF-A0AAU9U2G7-F1
#
_entry.id   AF-A0AAU9U2G7-F1
#
_cell.length_a   1.000
_cell.length_b   1.000
_cell.length_c   1.000
_cell.angle_alpha   90.00
_cell.angle_beta   90.00
_cell.angle_gamma   90.00
#
_symmetry.space_group_name_H-M   'P 1'
#
loop_
_entity.id
_entity.type
_entity.pdbx_description
1 polymer ?
#
loop_
_entity_poly.entity_id
_entity_poly.type
_entity_poly.pdbx_seq_one_letter_code
_entity_poly.pdbx_strand_id
1 'polypeptide(L)'
;MAQKEPTTECHDCGAAVDFAQHTLEVCPRWAALRQGLTSVLGRDLSLPSIITAMLGDDESWKAMVSFYETVMSQKEEDERVREEAADVASIRGQ
;
A
#
# COMPACT_ATOMS: atom_id res chain seq x y z
N MET A 1 4.98 -19.85 10.66
CA MET A 1 5.13 -18.60 11.46
C MET A 1 5.25 -17.51 10.41
N ALA A 2 4.36 -16.51 10.38
CA ALA A 2 4.52 -15.42 9.41
C ALA A 2 5.86 -14.72 9.68
N GLN A 3 6.72 -14.63 8.67
CA GLN A 3 7.99 -13.93 8.79
C GLN A 3 7.71 -12.45 8.49
N LYS A 4 8.43 -11.56 9.18
CA LYS A 4 8.35 -10.14 8.84
C LYS A 4 9.15 -9.93 7.55
N GLU A 5 8.61 -9.15 6.63
CA GLU A 5 9.32 -8.62 5.47
C GLU A 5 10.79 -8.23 5.82
N PRO A 6 11.80 -8.90 5.21
CA PRO A 6 13.20 -8.73 5.56
C PRO A 6 13.81 -7.42 5.02
N THR A 7 13.15 -6.79 4.05
CA THR A 7 13.63 -5.57 3.40
C THR A 7 12.76 -4.37 3.77
N THR A 8 13.31 -3.17 3.68
CA THR A 8 12.51 -1.94 3.75
C THR A 8 12.07 -1.46 2.38
N GLU A 9 12.57 -2.08 1.32
CA GLU A 9 12.39 -1.65 -0.06
C GLU A 9 10.97 -1.93 -0.55
N CYS A 10 10.47 -1.07 -1.43
CA CYS A 10 9.21 -1.31 -2.10
C CYS A 10 9.40 -2.35 -3.20
N HIS A 11 8.84 -3.55 -3.02
CA HIS A 11 8.89 -4.62 -4.02
C HIS A 11 8.27 -4.23 -5.37
N ASP A 12 7.31 -3.32 -5.37
CA ASP A 12 6.61 -2.91 -6.58
C ASP A 12 7.40 -1.96 -7.49
N CYS A 13 8.27 -1.11 -6.92
CA CYS A 13 8.95 -0.05 -7.68
C CYS A 13 10.42 0.16 -7.35
N GLY A 14 10.97 -0.61 -6.40
CA GLY A 14 12.38 -0.54 -5.99
C GLY A 14 12.76 0.70 -5.18
N ALA A 15 11.80 1.46 -4.67
CA ALA A 15 12.11 2.57 -3.77
C ALA A 15 12.76 2.03 -2.48
N ALA A 16 13.80 2.71 -1.98
CA ALA A 16 14.59 2.24 -0.84
C ALA A 16 13.75 2.04 0.44
N VAL A 17 12.65 2.77 0.59
CA VAL A 17 11.75 2.63 1.73
C VAL A 17 10.28 2.66 1.34
N ASP A 18 9.56 1.60 1.69
CA ASP A 18 8.12 1.43 1.47
C ASP A 18 7.28 2.01 2.63
N PHE A 19 7.43 3.31 2.87
CA PHE A 19 6.59 3.99 3.86
C PHE A 19 5.15 4.19 3.37
N ALA A 20 4.22 4.38 4.30
CA ALA A 20 2.81 4.69 3.99
C ALA A 20 2.66 5.90 3.04
N GLN A 21 3.47 6.95 3.23
CA GLN A 21 3.48 8.10 2.34
C GLN A 21 3.96 7.73 0.92
N HIS A 22 4.98 6.88 0.79
CA HIS A 22 5.43 6.40 -0.53
C HIS A 22 4.30 5.66 -1.25
N THR A 23 3.60 4.78 -0.54
CA THR A 23 2.42 4.07 -1.04
C THR A 23 1.31 5.03 -1.48
N LEU A 24 1.01 6.04 -0.66
CA LEU A 24 -0.08 7.00 -0.86
C LEU A 24 0.20 8.07 -1.91
N GLU A 25 1.46 8.45 -2.15
CA GLU A 25 1.79 9.61 -3.00
C GLU A 25 2.64 9.25 -4.22
N VAL A 26 3.49 8.21 -4.14
CA VAL A 26 4.60 8.02 -5.09
C VAL A 26 4.51 6.72 -5.88
N CYS A 27 4.32 5.58 -5.21
CA CYS A 27 4.52 4.26 -5.81
C CYS A 27 3.65 4.05 -7.07
N PRO A 28 4.22 3.82 -8.26
CA PRO A 28 3.45 3.75 -9.52
C PRO A 28 2.39 2.63 -9.50
N ARG A 29 2.59 1.57 -8.73
CA ARG A 29 1.63 0.46 -8.54
C ARG A 29 0.23 0.91 -8.15
N TRP A 30 0.14 1.97 -7.34
CA TRP A 30 -1.12 2.46 -6.78
C TRP A 30 -1.67 3.68 -7.53
N ALA A 31 -1.11 4.05 -8.69
CA ALA A 31 -1.51 5.25 -9.41
C ALA A 31 -3.00 5.30 -9.76
N ALA A 32 -3.58 4.17 -10.18
CA ALA A 32 -5.02 4.09 -10.48
C ALA A 32 -5.90 4.27 -9.23
N LEU A 33 -5.54 3.62 -8.11
CA LEU A 33 -6.24 3.80 -6.84
C LEU A 33 -6.14 5.24 -6.34
N ARG A 34 -4.95 5.86 -6.45
CA ARG A 34 -4.73 7.27 -6.12
C ARG A 34 -5.58 8.20 -6.97
N GLN A 35 -5.70 7.95 -8.26
CA GLN A 35 -6.54 8.75 -9.14
C GLN A 35 -8.02 8.69 -8.72
N GLY A 36 -8.50 7.49 -8.37
CA GLY A 36 -9.84 7.31 -7.80
C GLY A 36 -10.02 8.08 -6.50
N LEU A 37 -9.06 7.97 -5.59
CA LEU A 37 -9.06 8.68 -4.31
C LEU A 37 -9.05 10.21 -4.48
N THR A 38 -8.17 10.75 -5.32
CA THR A 38 -8.12 12.18 -5.64
C THR A 38 -9.44 12.69 -6.22
N SER A 39 -10.13 11.88 -7.02
CA SER A 39 -11.43 12.24 -7.60
C SER A 39 -12.51 12.39 -6.53
N VAL A 40 -12.46 11.60 -5.44
CA VAL A 40 -13.38 11.72 -4.31
C VAL A 40 -12.99 12.88 -3.39
N LEU A 41 -11.71 13.01 -3.04
CA LEU A 41 -11.27 14.02 -2.06
C LEU A 41 -11.29 15.44 -2.62
N GLY A 42 -11.22 15.62 -3.95
CA GLY A 42 -11.24 16.91 -4.63
C GLY A 42 -10.02 17.80 -4.34
N ARG A 43 -8.91 17.21 -3.88
CA ARG A 43 -7.72 17.91 -3.38
C ARG A 43 -6.46 17.06 -3.60
N ASP A 44 -5.28 17.64 -3.36
CA ASP A 44 -4.01 16.88 -3.38
C ASP A 44 -3.93 15.84 -2.25
N LEU A 45 -3.02 14.88 -2.42
CA LEU A 45 -2.81 13.78 -1.48
C LEU A 45 -1.75 14.10 -0.42
N SER A 46 -1.42 15.37 -0.20
CA SER A 46 -0.54 15.71 0.93
C SER A 46 -1.24 15.40 2.26
N LEU A 47 -0.47 14.99 3.27
CA LEU A 47 -1.01 14.64 4.59
C LEU A 47 -1.96 15.70 5.19
N PRO A 48 -1.65 17.02 5.18
CA PRO A 48 -2.56 18.03 5.71
C PRO A 48 -3.90 18.11 4.95
N SER A 49 -3.86 17.99 3.62
CA SER A 49 -5.04 18.00 2.77
C SER A 49 -5.94 16.81 3.06
N ILE A 50 -5.35 15.61 3.16
CA ILE A 50 -6.07 14.37 3.46
C ILE A 50 -6.70 14.41 4.84
N ILE A 51 -5.96 14.83 5.88
CA ILE A 51 -6.50 14.92 7.25
C ILE A 51 -7.70 15.87 7.28
N THR A 52 -7.60 17.02 6.63
CA THR A 52 -8.70 17.99 6.52
C THR A 52 -9.90 17.38 5.78
N ALA A 53 -9.69 16.45 4.85
CA ALA A 53 -10.77 15.77 4.12
C ALA A 53 -11.53 14.81 5.00
N MET A 54 -10.78 13.92 5.63
CA MET A 54 -11.29 12.85 6.47
C MET A 54 -12.06 13.38 7.67
N LEU A 55 -11.69 14.56 8.19
CA LEU A 55 -12.40 15.20 9.30
C LEU A 55 -13.65 15.99 8.88
N GLY A 56 -13.74 16.37 7.61
CA GLY A 56 -14.83 17.22 7.11
C GLY A 56 -16.00 16.47 6.49
N ASP A 57 -15.80 15.21 6.11
CA ASP A 57 -16.76 14.46 5.29
C ASP A 57 -16.60 12.94 5.47
N ASP A 58 -17.72 12.24 5.68
CA ASP A 58 -17.75 10.79 5.92
C ASP A 58 -17.44 9.98 4.65
N GLU A 59 -17.81 10.48 3.47
CA GLU A 59 -17.46 9.85 2.20
C GLU A 59 -15.94 9.90 1.96
N SER A 60 -15.30 11.03 2.28
CA SER A 60 -13.85 11.19 2.26
C SER A 60 -13.15 10.24 3.23
N TRP A 61 -13.71 10.05 4.44
CA TRP A 61 -13.21 9.05 5.39
C TRP A 61 -13.32 7.62 4.83
N LYS A 62 -14.49 7.23 4.34
CA LYS A 62 -14.72 5.89 3.75
C LYS A 62 -13.81 5.62 2.55
N ALA A 63 -13.61 6.60 1.68
CA ALA A 63 -12.71 6.47 0.53
C ALA A 63 -11.27 6.20 0.95
N MET A 64 -10.79 6.88 2.00
CA MET A 64 -9.46 6.66 2.57
C MET A 64 -9.32 5.27 3.22
N VAL A 65 -10.34 4.82 3.96
CA VAL A 65 -10.36 3.47 4.54
C VAL A 65 -10.31 2.41 3.43
N SER A 66 -11.18 2.51 2.43
CA SER A 66 -11.23 1.57 1.31
C SER A 66 -9.93 1.53 0.50
N PHE A 67 -9.29 2.70 0.30
CA PHE A 67 -7.97 2.78 -0.33
C PHE A 67 -6.94 1.95 0.44
N TYR A 68 -6.82 2.16 1.75
CA TYR A 68 -5.81 1.45 2.55
C TYR A 68 -6.14 -0.03 2.75
N GLU A 69 -7.40 -0.41 2.88
CA GLU A 69 -7.80 -1.82 2.91
C GLU A 69 -7.36 -2.54 1.64
N THR A 70 -7.64 -1.95 0.47
CA THR A 70 -7.26 -2.53 -0.83
C THR A 70 -5.74 -2.68 -0.96
N VAL A 71 -5.00 -1.62 -0.59
CA VAL A 71 -3.53 -1.62 -0.62
C VAL A 71 -2.95 -2.68 0.30
N MET A 72 -3.42 -2.74 1.55
CA MET A 72 -2.89 -3.67 2.55
C MET A 72 -3.20 -5.12 2.19
N SER A 73 -4.43 -5.41 1.72
CA SER A 73 -4.80 -6.75 1.29
C SER A 73 -3.94 -7.24 0.12
N GLN A 74 -3.70 -6.38 -0.88
CA GLN A 74 -2.88 -6.77 -2.02
C GLN A 74 -1.40 -6.96 -1.62
N LYS A 75 -0.86 -6.08 -0.77
CA LYS A 75 0.51 -6.23 -0.25
C LYS A 75 0.69 -7.53 0.54
N GLU A 76 -0.29 -7.88 1.38
CA GLU A 76 -0.26 -9.13 2.14
C GLU A 76 -0.33 -10.37 1.21
N GLU A 77 -1.16 -10.32 0.17
CA GLU A 77 -1.21 -11.39 -0.84
C GLU A 77 0.13 -11.54 -1.57
N ASP A 78 0.75 -10.42 -1.97
CA ASP A 78 2.05 -10.42 -2.65
C ASP A 78 3.19 -10.87 -1.72
N GLU A 79 3.12 -10.58 -0.42
CA GLU A 79 4.04 -11.11 0.60
C GLU A 79 3.86 -12.63 0.76
N ARG A 80 2.62 -13.10 0.89
CA ARG A 80 2.31 -14.53 1.05
C ARG A 80 2.84 -15.38 -0.11
N VAL A 81 2.68 -14.91 -1.35
CA VAL A 81 3.22 -15.58 -2.54
C VAL A 81 4.74 -15.69 -2.49
N ARG A 82 5.43 -14.64 -2.00
CA ARG A 82 6.89 -14.63 -1.86
C ARG A 82 7.36 -15.55 -0.73
N GLU A 83 6.66 -15.57 0.41
CA GLU A 83 6.94 -16.49 1.51
C GLU A 83 6.79 -17.96 1.06
N GLU A 84 5.70 -18.30 0.39
CA GLU A 84 5.46 -19.65 -0.15
C GLU A 84 6.55 -20.08 -1.13
N ALA A 85 6.98 -19.18 -2.03
CA ALA A 85 8.06 -19.47 -2.96
C ALA A 85 9.42 -19.68 -2.25
N ALA A 86 9.71 -18.89 -1.21
CA ALA A 86 10.92 -19.02 -0.41
C ALA A 86 10.94 -20.35 0.39
N ASP A 87 9.81 -20.73 0.99
CA ASP A 87 9.66 -21.99 1.71
C ASP A 87 9.87 -23.19 0.78
N VAL A 88 9.27 -23.17 -0.42
CA VAL A 88 9.48 -24.21 -1.44
C VAL A 88 10.94 -24.31 -1.86
N ALA A 89 11.63 -23.18 -2.05
CA ALA A 89 13.05 -23.16 -2.40
C ALA A 89 13.92 -23.75 -1.29
N SER A 90 13.60 -23.46 -0.02
CA SER A 90 14.30 -23.99 1.15
C SER A 90 14.14 -25.51 1.28
N ILE A 91 12.95 -26.05 0.97
CA ILE A 91 12.69 -27.49 0.93
C ILE A 91 13.49 -28.17 -0.18
N ARG A 92 13.56 -27.58 -1.37
CA ARG A 92 14.27 -28.16 -2.53
C ARG A 92 15.80 -28.10 -2.41
N GLY A 93 16.32 -27.23 -1.54
CA GLY A 93 17.75 -27.09 -1.27
C GLY A 93 18.30 -28.02 -0.19
N GLN A 94 17.44 -28.82 0.46
CA GLN A 94 17.79 -29.87 1.42
C GLN A 94 17.86 -31.24 0.73
#